data_AF-A0AAV4CXR0-F1
#
_entry.id   AF-A0AAV4CXR0-F1
#
_cell.length_a   1.000
_cell.length_b   1.000
_cell.length_c   1.000
_cell.angle_alpha   90.00
_cell.angle_beta   90.00
_cell.angle_gamma   90.00
#
_symmetry.space_group_name_H-M   'P 1'
#
loop_
_entity.id
_entity.type
_entity.pdbx_description
1 polymer ?
#
loop_
_entity_poly.entity_id
_entity_poly.type
_entity_poly.pdbx_seq_one_letter_code
_entity_poly.pdbx_strand_id
1 'polypeptide(L)'
;MNSPYFDENGNVKPVGSLVQLPELAKTLQIIADDPASFYNGSLAEDIVADLQERGSIITLEDLKNYRLKWTTPTMLSLPGGYKLYSIPAPGGGPILSYILNILAGYNMKPSDIATKEGEILTYHRIIEAFKFAFAKRTELGDEDFVDISQVVMNMTSLMFGESIRKLISDSHTQSTLFYKPSAAVTDDAGTSHLSVIDGQGSAVSVTSTINTHFGSRVRGTRTGIVFNNEMNDFSVPNTTNYFDLPASPANFIRPGKRPLSSMSPTIVWDENQKKVRLVTGAAGGTRIITATAMNIIDVLWLNRSLPESIDSQRFHHQLIPTYVQLEHGFPKDIQEGLKAKGHRVGQMHGGSIIQAIDVLATGKIVGTADFRKGGQPEGF
;
A
#
# COMPACT_ATOMS: atom_id res chain seq x y z
N MET A 1 -34.29 6.54 -4.41
CA MET A 1 -33.88 5.13 -4.56
C MET A 1 -33.52 4.61 -3.18
N ASN A 2 -34.15 3.51 -2.74
CA ASN A 2 -33.81 2.85 -1.49
C ASN A 2 -32.45 2.17 -1.66
N SER A 3 -31.42 2.71 -1.02
CA SER A 3 -30.10 2.08 -0.99
C SER A 3 -30.18 0.80 -0.16
N PRO A 4 -29.54 -0.31 -0.60
CA PRO A 4 -29.63 -1.61 0.08
C PRO A 4 -29.04 -1.59 1.50
N TYR A 5 -28.33 -0.52 1.86
CA TYR A 5 -27.69 -0.29 3.15
C TYR A 5 -28.59 0.41 4.17
N PHE A 6 -29.77 0.90 3.76
CA PHE A 6 -30.73 1.57 4.64
C PHE A 6 -32.02 0.76 4.78
N ASP A 7 -32.70 0.93 5.91
CA ASP A 7 -34.04 0.41 6.15
C ASP A 7 -35.11 1.30 5.49
N GLU A 8 -36.39 0.93 5.67
CA GLU A 8 -37.54 1.65 5.10
C GLU A 8 -37.69 3.07 5.66
N ASN A 9 -37.12 3.34 6.84
CA ASN A 9 -37.13 4.65 7.50
C ASN A 9 -35.90 5.50 7.13
N GLY A 10 -35.00 4.99 6.28
CA GLY A 10 -33.77 5.67 5.89
C GLY A 10 -32.65 5.58 6.92
N ASN A 11 -32.75 4.72 7.94
CA ASN A 11 -31.67 4.46 8.89
C ASN A 11 -30.70 3.42 8.34
N VAL A 12 -29.42 3.51 8.70
CA VAL A 12 -28.43 2.47 8.36
C VAL A 12 -28.87 1.15 8.98
N LYS A 13 -28.88 0.08 8.19
CA LYS A 13 -29.24 -1.26 8.68
C LYS A 13 -28.33 -1.69 9.84
N PRO A 14 -28.88 -2.24 10.94
CA PRO A 14 -28.07 -2.67 12.08
C PRO A 14 -27.18 -3.87 11.74
N VAL A 15 -26.11 -4.04 12.52
CA VAL A 15 -25.21 -5.21 12.44
C VAL A 15 -26.03 -6.51 12.53
N GLY A 16 -25.72 -7.48 11.67
CA GLY A 16 -26.47 -8.74 11.55
C GLY A 16 -27.63 -8.69 10.55
N SER A 17 -27.96 -7.52 9.99
CA SER A 17 -28.98 -7.41 8.94
C SER A 17 -28.52 -8.02 7.62
N LEU A 18 -29.48 -8.58 6.88
CA LEU A 18 -29.25 -9.04 5.51
C LEU A 18 -29.16 -7.85 4.54
N VAL A 19 -28.07 -7.79 3.78
CA VAL A 19 -27.88 -6.87 2.65
C VAL A 19 -27.89 -7.68 1.36
N GLN A 20 -28.90 -7.44 0.52
CA GLN A 20 -29.03 -8.08 -0.79
C GLN A 20 -28.68 -7.08 -1.89
N LEU A 21 -27.88 -7.53 -2.87
CA LEU A 21 -27.41 -6.71 -4.00
C LEU A 21 -27.80 -7.38 -5.33
N PRO A 22 -29.10 -7.48 -5.65
CA PRO A 22 -29.57 -8.26 -6.79
C PRO A 22 -29.05 -7.73 -8.13
N GLU A 23 -28.90 -6.41 -8.30
CA GLU A 23 -28.32 -5.83 -9.51
C GLU A 23 -26.84 -6.22 -9.67
N LEU A 24 -26.07 -6.16 -8.56
CA LEU A 24 -24.67 -6.58 -8.59
C LEU A 24 -24.54 -8.09 -8.84
N ALA A 25 -25.43 -8.91 -8.29
CA ALA A 25 -25.45 -10.35 -8.55
C ALA A 25 -25.67 -10.66 -10.05
N LYS A 26 -26.60 -9.96 -10.70
CA LYS A 26 -26.80 -10.07 -12.16
C LYS A 26 -25.56 -9.64 -12.93
N THR A 27 -24.95 -8.53 -12.55
CA THR A 27 -23.69 -8.06 -13.15
C THR A 27 -22.58 -9.09 -13.03
N LEU A 28 -22.38 -9.69 -11.85
CA LEU A 28 -21.37 -10.72 -11.64
C LEU A 28 -21.66 -12.00 -12.46
N GLN A 29 -22.93 -12.37 -12.62
CA GLN A 29 -23.32 -13.48 -13.49
C GLN A 29 -22.97 -13.20 -14.96
N ILE A 30 -23.26 -11.99 -15.46
CA ILE A 30 -22.90 -11.58 -16.83
C ILE A 30 -21.38 -11.66 -17.03
N ILE A 31 -20.58 -11.19 -16.06
CA ILE A 31 -19.11 -11.26 -16.12
C ILE A 31 -18.62 -12.72 -16.10
N ALA A 32 -19.28 -13.60 -15.35
CA ALA A 32 -18.92 -15.02 -15.30
C ALA A 32 -19.20 -15.73 -16.63
N ASP A 33 -20.31 -15.38 -17.29
CA ASP A 33 -20.72 -15.97 -18.57
C ASP A 33 -19.95 -15.38 -19.77
N ASP A 34 -19.69 -14.07 -19.75
CA ASP A 34 -18.91 -13.34 -20.75
C ASP A 34 -18.12 -12.18 -20.12
N PRO A 35 -16.86 -12.40 -19.73
CA PRO A 35 -16.00 -11.37 -19.17
C PRO A 35 -15.76 -10.18 -20.13
N ALA A 36 -15.86 -10.39 -21.44
CA ALA A 36 -15.62 -9.33 -22.42
C ALA A 36 -16.74 -8.28 -22.39
N SER A 37 -17.97 -8.69 -22.04
CA SER A 37 -19.14 -7.82 -21.95
C SER A 37 -18.92 -6.58 -21.06
N PHE A 38 -18.09 -6.70 -20.02
CA PHE A 38 -17.71 -5.59 -19.14
C PHE A 38 -17.02 -4.43 -19.89
N TYR A 39 -16.26 -4.73 -20.93
CA TYR A 39 -15.47 -3.75 -21.68
C TYR A 39 -16.03 -3.42 -23.07
N ASN A 40 -16.74 -4.36 -23.70
CA ASN A 40 -17.16 -4.20 -25.11
C ASN A 40 -18.56 -4.75 -25.44
N GLY A 41 -19.37 -5.13 -24.44
CA GLY A 41 -20.72 -5.65 -24.65
C GLY A 41 -21.81 -4.84 -23.96
N SER A 42 -22.98 -5.44 -23.76
CA SER A 42 -24.14 -4.77 -23.16
C SER A 42 -23.89 -4.27 -21.74
N LEU A 43 -23.05 -4.97 -20.96
CA LEU A 43 -22.68 -4.51 -19.63
C LEU A 43 -21.85 -3.22 -19.68
N ALA A 44 -20.98 -3.05 -20.68
CA ALA A 44 -20.24 -1.82 -20.89
C ALA A 44 -21.18 -0.63 -21.17
N GLU A 45 -22.25 -0.85 -21.94
CA GLU A 45 -23.29 0.17 -22.21
C GLU A 45 -24.00 0.58 -20.92
N ASP A 46 -24.41 -0.38 -20.09
CA ASP A 46 -25.05 -0.13 -18.79
C ASP A 46 -24.13 0.61 -17.82
N ILE A 47 -22.84 0.25 -17.77
CA ILE A 47 -21.82 0.93 -16.95
C ILE A 47 -21.68 2.39 -17.38
N VAL A 48 -21.55 2.65 -18.67
CA VAL A 48 -21.39 4.02 -19.20
C VAL A 48 -22.64 4.84 -18.97
N ALA A 49 -23.84 4.27 -19.15
CA ALA A 49 -25.09 4.93 -18.85
C ALA A 49 -25.20 5.33 -17.37
N ASP A 50 -24.90 4.40 -16.44
CA ASP A 50 -24.88 4.67 -14.99
C ASP A 50 -23.90 5.79 -14.62
N LEU A 51 -22.74 5.86 -15.28
CA LEU A 51 -21.72 6.90 -15.07
C LEU A 51 -22.14 8.26 -15.64
N GLN A 52 -22.67 8.29 -16.87
CA GLN A 52 -23.07 9.53 -17.56
C GLN A 52 -24.28 10.21 -16.92
N GLU A 53 -25.21 9.44 -16.34
CA GLU A 53 -26.31 9.98 -15.52
C GLU A 53 -25.82 10.78 -14.30
N ARG A 54 -24.57 10.59 -13.89
CA ARG A 54 -23.91 11.32 -12.80
C ARG A 54 -22.92 12.37 -13.29
N GLY A 55 -22.92 12.67 -14.58
CA GLY A 55 -22.04 13.68 -15.20
C GLY A 55 -20.61 13.21 -15.43
N SER A 56 -20.35 11.89 -15.39
CA SER A 56 -19.04 11.35 -15.78
C SER A 56 -18.78 11.57 -17.27
N ILE A 57 -17.51 11.84 -17.60
CA ILE A 57 -17.04 11.99 -18.99
C ILE A 57 -16.57 10.67 -19.61
N ILE A 58 -16.65 9.55 -18.86
CA ILE A 58 -16.24 8.23 -19.35
C ILE A 58 -17.16 7.79 -20.48
N THR A 59 -16.55 7.24 -21.54
CA THR A 59 -17.22 6.77 -22.75
C THR A 59 -17.08 5.26 -22.92
N LEU A 60 -17.88 4.68 -23.83
CA LEU A 60 -17.71 3.29 -24.26
C LEU A 60 -16.33 3.03 -24.86
N GLU A 61 -15.78 4.02 -25.55
CA GLU A 61 -14.47 3.90 -26.17
C GLU A 61 -13.35 3.84 -25.12
N ASP A 62 -13.49 4.54 -23.98
CA ASP A 62 -12.57 4.42 -22.84
C ASP A 62 -12.55 2.99 -22.27
N LEU A 63 -13.73 2.38 -22.06
CA LEU A 63 -13.82 0.99 -21.59
C LEU A 63 -13.26 0.02 -22.63
N LYS A 64 -13.64 0.19 -23.89
CA LYS A 64 -13.22 -0.68 -24.99
C LYS A 64 -11.71 -0.62 -25.25
N ASN A 65 -11.06 0.51 -24.99
CA ASN A 65 -9.63 0.69 -25.19
C ASN A 65 -8.78 0.29 -23.96
N TYR A 66 -9.40 0.06 -22.81
CA TYR A 66 -8.67 -0.40 -21.63
C TYR A 66 -8.01 -1.75 -21.87
N ARG A 67 -6.72 -1.86 -21.54
CA ARG A 67 -5.97 -3.11 -21.56
C ARG A 67 -5.18 -3.23 -20.26
N LEU A 68 -5.23 -4.41 -19.64
CA LEU A 68 -4.32 -4.72 -18.54
C LEU A 68 -2.87 -4.74 -19.05
N LYS A 69 -1.93 -4.29 -18.23
CA LYS A 69 -0.50 -4.26 -18.55
C LYS A 69 0.21 -5.35 -17.76
N TRP A 70 0.80 -6.31 -18.46
CA TRP A 70 1.76 -7.23 -17.86
C TRP A 70 3.12 -6.53 -17.76
N THR A 71 3.64 -6.41 -16.55
CA THR A 71 4.86 -5.66 -16.28
C THR A 71 5.85 -6.48 -15.48
N THR A 72 7.15 -6.30 -15.75
CA THR A 72 8.21 -6.82 -14.89
C THR A 72 8.10 -6.18 -13.50
N PRO A 73 8.15 -6.97 -12.40
CA PRO A 73 8.07 -6.42 -11.05
C PRO A 73 9.31 -5.59 -10.70
N THR A 74 9.14 -4.66 -9.76
CA THR A 74 10.27 -4.09 -9.01
C THR A 74 10.96 -5.23 -8.27
N MET A 75 12.27 -5.38 -8.48
CA MET A 75 13.09 -6.40 -7.84
C MET A 75 14.11 -5.78 -6.90
N LEU A 76 14.33 -6.41 -5.75
CA LEU A 76 15.40 -6.04 -4.83
C LEU A 76 16.01 -7.28 -4.19
N SER A 77 17.34 -7.39 -4.24
CA SER A 77 18.08 -8.38 -3.45
C SER A 77 18.25 -7.89 -2.02
N LEU A 78 17.95 -8.76 -1.06
CA LEU A 78 18.04 -8.49 0.37
C LEU A 78 19.09 -9.41 1.01
N PRO A 79 19.70 -9.00 2.14
CA PRO A 79 20.57 -9.86 2.94
C PRO A 79 19.89 -11.19 3.30
N GLY A 80 20.67 -12.25 3.46
CA GLY A 80 20.15 -13.59 3.75
C GLY A 80 19.78 -14.43 2.52
N GLY A 81 20.06 -13.94 1.30
CA GLY A 81 19.72 -14.65 0.06
C GLY A 81 18.24 -14.52 -0.30
N TYR A 82 17.61 -13.42 0.08
CA TYR A 82 16.21 -13.15 -0.28
C TYR A 82 16.12 -12.25 -1.51
N LYS A 83 15.12 -12.50 -2.35
CA LYS A 83 14.79 -11.64 -3.49
C LYS A 83 13.34 -11.21 -3.39
N LEU A 84 13.12 -9.91 -3.32
CA LEU A 84 11.82 -9.28 -3.25
C LEU A 84 11.30 -8.98 -4.65
N TYR A 85 10.02 -9.23 -4.86
CA TYR A 85 9.25 -8.88 -6.05
C TYR A 85 8.03 -8.09 -5.63
N SER A 86 7.88 -6.87 -6.14
CA SER A 86 6.70 -6.02 -5.89
C SER A 86 6.26 -5.33 -7.17
N ILE A 87 5.06 -4.75 -7.18
CA ILE A 87 4.52 -4.02 -8.33
C ILE A 87 5.47 -2.88 -8.77
N PRO A 88 5.67 -2.60 -10.07
CA PRO A 88 6.40 -1.40 -10.51
C PRO A 88 5.58 -0.13 -10.29
N ALA A 89 6.20 1.03 -10.57
CA ALA A 89 5.46 2.28 -10.68
C ALA A 89 4.38 2.16 -11.78
N PRO A 90 3.21 2.83 -11.63
CA PRO A 90 2.88 3.81 -10.60
C PRO A 90 2.47 3.20 -9.23
N GLY A 91 2.63 1.89 -9.00
CA GLY A 91 2.46 1.29 -7.68
C GLY A 91 3.62 1.57 -6.71
N GLY A 92 3.45 1.19 -5.44
CA GLY A 92 4.34 1.54 -4.34
C GLY A 92 5.59 0.66 -4.18
N GLY A 93 5.81 -0.33 -5.05
CA GLY A 93 6.92 -1.28 -4.94
C GLY A 93 8.33 -0.66 -4.99
N PRO A 94 8.62 0.36 -5.82
CA PRO A 94 9.90 1.07 -5.78
C PRO A 94 10.17 1.75 -4.43
N ILE A 95 9.14 2.32 -3.80
CA ILE A 95 9.26 2.98 -2.49
C ILE A 95 9.49 1.97 -1.38
N LEU A 96 8.75 0.86 -1.39
CA LEU A 96 8.98 -0.27 -0.48
C LEU A 96 10.41 -0.79 -0.60
N SER A 97 10.87 -0.98 -1.83
CA SER A 97 12.22 -1.46 -2.12
C SER A 97 13.27 -0.46 -1.64
N TYR A 98 13.05 0.84 -1.82
CA TYR A 98 13.96 1.87 -1.35
C TYR A 98 14.10 1.88 0.18
N ILE A 99 12.98 1.77 0.92
CA ILE A 99 12.99 1.63 2.37
C ILE A 99 13.87 0.45 2.80
N LEU A 100 13.61 -0.73 2.23
CA LEU A 100 14.33 -1.95 2.60
C LEU A 100 15.81 -1.89 2.20
N ASN A 101 16.14 -1.27 1.07
CA ASN A 101 17.49 -1.07 0.59
C ASN A 101 18.31 -0.16 1.53
N ILE A 102 17.75 0.97 1.98
CA ILE A 102 18.37 1.84 2.99
C ILE A 102 18.67 1.04 4.25
N LEU A 103 17.67 0.28 4.74
CA LEU A 103 17.73 -0.42 6.02
C LEU A 103 18.59 -1.69 5.99
N ALA A 104 18.74 -2.34 4.83
CA ALA A 104 19.47 -3.60 4.69
C ALA A 104 20.90 -3.53 5.23
N GLY A 105 21.59 -2.39 5.08
CA GLY A 105 22.96 -2.25 5.57
C GLY A 105 23.10 -1.97 7.08
N TYR A 106 22.00 -1.87 7.84
CA TYR A 106 22.06 -1.92 9.30
C TYR A 106 22.20 -3.35 9.82
N ASN A 107 21.98 -4.38 8.99
CA ASN A 107 22.04 -5.80 9.37
C ASN A 107 21.26 -6.10 10.65
N MET A 108 19.99 -5.65 10.67
CA MET A 108 19.11 -5.80 11.83
C MET A 108 18.97 -7.26 12.26
N LYS A 109 18.93 -7.48 13.56
CA LYS A 109 18.83 -8.80 14.20
C LYS A 109 17.96 -8.74 15.45
N PRO A 110 17.48 -9.88 15.97
CA PRO A 110 16.61 -9.90 17.15
C PRO A 110 17.19 -9.19 18.38
N SER A 111 18.52 -9.21 18.55
CA SER A 111 19.16 -8.53 19.68
C SER A 111 19.11 -7.00 19.60
N ASP A 112 18.84 -6.41 18.44
CA ASP A 112 18.71 -4.96 18.29
C ASP A 112 17.41 -4.44 18.93
N ILE A 113 16.42 -5.30 19.16
CA ILE A 113 15.16 -4.96 19.85
C ILE A 113 15.04 -5.64 21.22
N ALA A 114 16.10 -6.30 21.71
CA ALA A 114 16.08 -7.00 22.99
C ALA A 114 16.21 -6.04 24.19
N THR A 115 16.65 -4.80 23.96
CA THR A 115 16.72 -3.74 24.97
C THR A 115 15.86 -2.57 24.54
N LYS A 116 15.44 -1.75 25.50
CA LYS A 116 14.59 -0.59 25.24
C LYS A 116 15.30 0.44 24.35
N GLU A 117 16.56 0.74 24.65
CA GLU A 117 17.38 1.66 23.86
C GLU A 117 17.60 1.16 22.43
N GLY A 118 17.84 -0.15 22.27
CA GLY A 118 17.98 -0.78 20.96
C GLY A 118 16.69 -0.69 20.14
N GLU A 119 15.54 -0.97 20.75
CA GLU A 119 14.23 -0.88 20.10
C GLU A 119 13.94 0.54 19.63
N ILE A 120 14.22 1.55 20.48
CA ILE A 120 14.08 2.97 20.14
C ILE A 120 14.99 3.33 18.95
N LEU A 121 16.25 2.90 18.95
CA LEU A 121 17.19 3.19 17.87
C LEU A 121 16.75 2.52 16.55
N THR A 122 16.29 1.28 16.63
CA THR A 122 15.79 0.52 15.49
C THR A 122 14.58 1.23 14.87
N TYR A 123 13.58 1.58 15.67
CA TYR A 123 12.39 2.29 15.19
C TYR A 123 12.73 3.69 14.66
N HIS A 124 13.65 4.40 15.30
CA HIS A 124 14.15 5.67 14.80
C HIS A 124 14.72 5.53 13.38
N ARG A 125 15.62 4.58 13.14
CA ARG A 125 16.23 4.36 11.80
C ARG A 125 15.17 4.00 10.75
N ILE A 126 14.18 3.17 11.11
CA ILE A 126 13.07 2.82 10.22
C ILE A 126 12.25 4.06 9.85
N ILE A 127 11.90 4.89 10.84
CA ILE A 127 11.15 6.14 10.62
C ILE A 127 11.92 7.10 9.70
N GLU A 128 13.23 7.23 9.89
CA GLU A 128 14.08 8.07 9.03
C GLU A 128 14.14 7.54 7.59
N ALA A 129 14.24 6.22 7.40
CA ALA A 129 14.15 5.60 6.08
C ALA A 129 12.79 5.86 5.41
N PHE A 130 11.68 5.82 6.16
CA PHE A 130 10.37 6.18 5.62
C PHE A 130 10.34 7.62 5.12
N LYS A 131 10.89 8.59 5.86
CA LYS A 131 10.92 10.00 5.44
C LYS A 131 11.69 10.20 4.14
N PHE A 132 12.87 9.59 4.00
CA PHE A 132 13.63 9.62 2.74
C PHE A 132 12.84 9.00 1.58
N ALA A 133 12.19 7.88 1.83
CA ALA A 133 11.43 7.18 0.79
C ALA A 133 10.20 7.97 0.32
N PHE A 134 9.43 8.57 1.24
CA PHE A 134 8.29 9.41 0.88
C PHE A 134 8.68 10.75 0.27
N ALA A 135 9.85 11.31 0.60
CA ALA A 135 10.40 12.44 -0.15
C ALA A 135 10.58 12.08 -1.63
N LYS A 136 11.14 10.89 -1.90
CA LYS A 136 11.38 10.39 -3.26
C LYS A 136 10.12 9.87 -3.97
N ARG A 137 9.08 9.44 -3.25
CA ARG A 137 7.77 9.07 -3.82
C ARG A 137 7.22 10.15 -4.74
N THR A 138 7.47 11.41 -4.42
CA THR A 138 6.95 12.57 -5.17
C THR A 138 7.55 12.71 -6.56
N GLU A 139 8.65 12.02 -6.85
CA GLU A 139 9.31 11.98 -8.17
C GLU A 139 8.78 10.83 -9.04
N LEU A 140 7.88 9.97 -8.53
CA LEU A 140 7.27 8.87 -9.27
C LEU A 140 5.95 9.29 -9.95
N GLY A 141 5.63 8.60 -11.04
CA GLY A 141 4.40 8.73 -11.79
C GLY A 141 4.21 7.53 -12.73
N ASP A 142 3.25 7.65 -13.66
CA ASP A 142 3.07 6.64 -14.71
C ASP A 142 4.23 6.68 -15.72
N GLU A 143 4.99 5.60 -15.77
CA GLU A 143 6.14 5.42 -16.66
C GLU A 143 5.82 5.58 -18.15
N ASP A 144 4.56 5.38 -18.57
CA ASP A 144 4.14 5.58 -19.96
C ASP A 144 4.03 7.08 -20.32
N PHE A 145 4.09 7.97 -19.32
CA PHE A 145 3.89 9.42 -19.47
C PHE A 145 5.04 10.26 -18.94
N VAL A 146 5.86 9.73 -18.03
CA VAL A 146 7.01 10.42 -17.41
C VAL A 146 8.18 9.46 -17.27
N ASP A 147 9.40 9.91 -17.60
CA ASP A 147 10.59 9.08 -17.42
C ASP A 147 11.02 9.08 -15.94
N ILE A 148 10.84 7.92 -15.31
CA ILE A 148 11.18 7.67 -13.91
C ILE A 148 12.33 6.65 -13.78
N SER A 149 12.95 6.25 -14.90
CA SER A 149 13.90 5.14 -14.94
C SER A 149 15.07 5.36 -13.98
N GLN A 150 15.64 6.57 -13.97
CA GLN A 150 16.73 6.92 -13.06
C GLN A 150 16.31 6.94 -11.60
N VAL A 151 15.08 7.39 -11.30
CA VAL A 151 14.53 7.43 -9.95
C VAL A 151 14.39 6.00 -9.40
N VAL A 152 13.80 5.09 -10.19
CA VAL A 152 13.62 3.68 -9.83
C VAL A 152 14.96 2.95 -9.71
N MET A 153 15.89 3.19 -10.65
CA MET A 153 17.26 2.63 -10.56
C MET A 153 17.99 3.08 -9.29
N ASN A 154 17.86 4.35 -8.90
CA ASN A 154 18.45 4.85 -7.66
C ASN A 154 17.81 4.17 -6.44
N MET A 155 16.48 4.10 -6.37
CA MET A 155 15.75 3.46 -5.27
C MET A 155 16.17 2.00 -5.01
N THR A 156 16.48 1.27 -6.08
CA THR A 156 16.86 -0.16 -6.03
C THR A 156 18.37 -0.41 -5.99
N SER A 157 19.19 0.65 -6.10
CA SER A 157 20.66 0.55 -6.09
C SER A 157 21.22 0.47 -4.68
N LEU A 158 22.00 -0.57 -4.37
CA LEU A 158 22.65 -0.75 -3.07
C LEU A 158 23.55 0.44 -2.69
N MET A 159 24.30 0.97 -3.66
CA MET A 159 25.17 2.14 -3.43
C MET A 159 24.37 3.39 -3.05
N PHE A 160 23.22 3.59 -3.71
CA PHE A 160 22.36 4.72 -3.38
C PHE A 160 21.73 4.55 -1.99
N GLY A 161 21.24 3.36 -1.65
CA GLY A 161 20.75 3.02 -0.31
C GLY A 161 21.80 3.29 0.78
N GLU A 162 23.06 2.92 0.53
CA GLU A 162 24.18 3.24 1.43
C GLU A 162 24.42 4.75 1.58
N SER A 163 24.41 5.49 0.47
CA SER A 163 24.62 6.95 0.50
C SER A 163 23.58 7.66 1.36
N ILE A 164 22.33 7.17 1.34
CA ILE A 164 21.21 7.73 2.09
C ILE A 164 21.28 7.30 3.55
N ARG A 165 21.64 6.04 3.82
CA ARG A 165 21.89 5.54 5.19
C ARG A 165 22.95 6.37 5.92
N LYS A 166 23.99 6.84 5.23
CA LYS A 166 25.02 7.74 5.81
C LYS A 166 24.48 9.11 6.24
N LEU A 167 23.31 9.53 5.73
CA LEU A 167 22.66 10.78 6.13
C LEU A 167 21.76 10.61 7.36
N ILE A 168 21.41 9.38 7.74
CA ILE A 168 20.58 9.10 8.92
C ILE A 168 21.46 9.25 10.17
N SER A 169 21.07 10.16 11.06
CA SER A 169 21.72 10.32 12.35
C SER A 169 21.05 9.47 13.41
N ASP A 170 21.79 8.63 14.11
CA ASP A 170 21.24 7.79 15.18
C ASP A 170 20.72 8.58 16.40
N SER A 171 21.09 9.86 16.54
CA SER A 171 20.78 10.67 17.72
C SER A 171 19.56 11.58 17.55
N HIS A 172 19.24 12.00 16.33
CA HIS A 172 18.18 12.97 16.09
C HIS A 172 17.59 12.89 14.69
N THR A 173 16.32 13.26 14.57
CA THR A 173 15.66 13.52 13.29
C THR A 173 15.97 14.91 12.75
N GLN A 174 15.75 15.12 11.46
CA GLN A 174 16.03 16.37 10.77
C GLN A 174 14.75 17.13 10.38
N SER A 175 14.90 18.39 10.00
CA SER A 175 13.79 19.18 9.43
C SER A 175 13.31 18.59 8.09
N THR A 176 12.06 18.85 7.72
CA THR A 176 11.44 18.32 6.48
C THR A 176 12.27 18.58 5.22
N LEU A 177 12.89 19.77 5.11
CA LEU A 177 13.68 20.16 3.94
C LEU A 177 14.99 19.36 3.79
N PHE A 178 15.50 18.78 4.88
CA PHE A 178 16.70 17.93 4.84
C PHE A 178 16.51 16.70 3.96
N TYR A 179 15.30 16.13 3.95
CA TYR A 179 14.95 14.95 3.13
C TYR A 179 14.75 15.30 1.65
N LYS A 180 14.86 16.59 1.28
CA LYS A 180 14.75 17.11 -0.09
C LYS A 180 13.45 16.70 -0.80
N PRO A 181 12.26 16.97 -0.22
CA PRO A 181 11.01 16.75 -0.96
C PRO A 181 10.96 17.61 -2.21
N SER A 182 10.54 17.03 -3.33
CA SER A 182 10.29 17.78 -4.56
C SER A 182 8.87 18.30 -4.67
N ALA A 183 7.92 17.65 -3.96
CA ALA A 183 6.50 17.95 -4.01
C ALA A 183 5.77 17.50 -2.74
N ALA A 184 4.46 17.76 -2.65
CA ALA A 184 3.58 17.22 -1.62
C ALA A 184 3.19 15.75 -1.89
N VAL A 185 3.00 14.97 -0.83
CA VAL A 185 2.44 13.60 -0.89
C VAL A 185 0.91 13.70 -0.86
N THR A 186 0.25 13.03 -1.81
CA THR A 186 -1.20 12.83 -1.80
C THR A 186 -1.59 11.66 -0.90
N ASP A 187 -2.66 11.83 -0.13
CA ASP A 187 -3.25 10.75 0.67
C ASP A 187 -4.26 9.97 -0.19
N ASP A 188 -4.20 8.64 -0.10
CA ASP A 188 -5.14 7.67 -0.67
C ASP A 188 -5.77 6.83 0.48
N ALA A 189 -6.89 6.14 0.22
CA ALA A 189 -7.54 5.30 1.23
C ALA A 189 -8.29 4.10 0.61
N GLY A 190 -8.93 3.29 1.45
CA GLY A 190 -9.91 2.26 1.07
C GLY A 190 -9.38 1.13 0.17
N THR A 191 -8.65 0.20 0.77
CA THR A 191 -8.01 -0.90 0.05
C THR A 191 -8.39 -2.25 0.67
N SER A 192 -8.24 -3.32 -0.09
CA SER A 192 -8.20 -4.69 0.40
C SER A 192 -6.97 -5.42 -0.14
N HIS A 193 -6.43 -6.34 0.66
CA HIS A 193 -5.30 -7.16 0.28
C HIS A 193 -5.62 -8.63 0.52
N LEU A 194 -5.09 -9.51 -0.34
CA LEU A 194 -5.19 -10.96 -0.23
C LEU A 194 -3.85 -11.58 -0.62
N SER A 195 -3.41 -12.55 0.19
CA SER A 195 -2.26 -13.40 -0.08
C SER A 195 -2.73 -14.84 -0.22
N VAL A 196 -2.26 -15.53 -1.26
CA VAL A 196 -2.59 -16.93 -1.54
C VAL A 196 -1.30 -17.69 -1.86
N ILE A 197 -1.20 -18.93 -1.38
CA ILE A 197 -0.22 -19.90 -1.84
C ILE A 197 -0.90 -21.24 -2.03
N ASP A 198 -0.55 -21.98 -3.08
CA ASP A 198 -1.03 -23.35 -3.30
C ASP A 198 -0.03 -24.41 -2.79
N GLY A 199 -0.46 -25.68 -2.77
CA GLY A 199 0.39 -26.80 -2.35
C GLY A 199 1.58 -27.10 -3.27
N GLN A 200 1.63 -26.49 -4.47
CA GLN A 200 2.75 -26.60 -5.42
C GLN A 200 3.75 -25.44 -5.28
N GLY A 201 3.45 -24.44 -4.44
CA GLY A 201 4.28 -23.26 -4.22
C GLY A 201 3.98 -22.08 -5.15
N SER A 202 2.91 -22.14 -5.95
CA SER A 202 2.42 -20.97 -6.69
C SER A 202 1.88 -19.95 -5.69
N ALA A 203 2.32 -18.70 -5.80
CA ALA A 203 1.92 -17.64 -4.88
C ALA A 203 1.29 -16.45 -5.62
N VAL A 204 0.26 -15.87 -5.01
CA VAL A 204 -0.40 -14.65 -5.48
C VAL A 204 -0.46 -13.65 -4.33
N SER A 205 0.07 -12.46 -4.56
CA SER A 205 -0.14 -11.29 -3.70
C SER A 205 -0.96 -10.29 -4.49
N VAL A 206 -2.19 -10.01 -4.06
CA VAL A 206 -3.12 -9.13 -4.79
C VAL A 206 -3.66 -8.05 -3.89
N THR A 207 -3.56 -6.81 -4.35
CA THR A 207 -4.13 -5.63 -3.69
C THR A 207 -5.13 -5.00 -4.64
N SER A 208 -6.33 -4.71 -4.17
CA SER A 208 -7.40 -4.10 -4.96
C SER A 208 -8.08 -2.98 -4.17
N THR A 209 -8.56 -1.97 -4.86
CA THR A 209 -9.09 -0.74 -4.28
C THR A 209 -10.15 -0.11 -5.18
N ILE A 210 -11.02 0.69 -4.56
CA ILE A 210 -11.88 1.66 -5.24
C ILE A 210 -11.52 3.09 -4.78
N ASN A 211 -10.27 3.29 -4.35
CA ASN A 211 -9.80 4.35 -3.49
C ASN A 211 -10.64 4.41 -2.20
N THR A 212 -11.11 5.58 -1.78
CA THR A 212 -11.70 5.81 -0.46
C THR A 212 -12.90 4.90 -0.13
N HIS A 213 -13.33 4.84 1.13
CA HIS A 213 -14.49 4.01 1.51
C HIS A 213 -15.75 4.35 0.67
N PHE A 214 -16.32 3.34 0.02
CA PHE A 214 -17.39 3.47 -0.99
C PHE A 214 -17.01 4.24 -2.26
N GLY A 215 -15.72 4.43 -2.53
CA GLY A 215 -15.18 5.08 -3.71
C GLY A 215 -15.75 6.48 -3.93
N SER A 216 -16.29 6.71 -5.13
CA SER A 216 -17.01 7.93 -5.50
C SER A 216 -18.33 8.15 -4.75
N ARG A 217 -18.76 7.16 -3.95
CA ARG A 217 -20.11 7.08 -3.34
C ARG A 217 -21.25 7.02 -4.36
N VAL A 218 -20.91 6.75 -5.63
CA VAL A 218 -21.86 6.51 -6.70
C VAL A 218 -22.04 5.00 -6.88
N ARG A 219 -23.28 4.54 -6.76
CA ARG A 219 -23.69 3.20 -7.12
C ARG A 219 -24.52 3.25 -8.41
N GLY A 220 -24.11 2.47 -9.40
CA GLY A 220 -24.85 2.26 -10.63
C GLY A 220 -26.23 1.66 -10.36
N THR A 221 -27.26 2.18 -11.01
CA THR A 221 -28.65 1.78 -10.77
C THR A 221 -29.02 0.56 -11.59
N ARG A 222 -28.38 0.39 -12.75
CA ARG A 222 -28.52 -0.76 -13.64
C ARG A 222 -27.60 -1.89 -13.19
N THR A 223 -26.34 -1.54 -12.93
CA THR A 223 -25.27 -2.50 -12.69
C THR A 223 -25.09 -2.89 -11.23
N GLY A 224 -25.54 -2.04 -10.30
CA GLY A 224 -25.28 -2.21 -8.87
C GLY A 224 -23.81 -2.01 -8.47
N ILE A 225 -22.92 -1.65 -9.40
CA ILE A 225 -21.49 -1.41 -9.16
C ILE A 225 -21.30 -0.13 -8.34
N VAL A 226 -20.44 -0.18 -7.32
CA VAL A 226 -19.94 1.02 -6.63
C VAL A 226 -18.68 1.49 -7.35
N PHE A 227 -18.71 2.70 -7.91
CA PHE A 227 -17.61 3.22 -8.72
C PHE A 227 -16.51 3.82 -7.85
N ASN A 228 -15.25 3.62 -8.27
CA ASN A 228 -14.08 4.16 -7.58
C ASN A 228 -13.99 5.69 -7.68
N ASN A 229 -13.12 6.29 -6.86
CA ASN A 229 -12.65 7.66 -7.03
C ASN A 229 -11.12 7.73 -7.18
N GLU A 230 -10.53 6.79 -7.93
CA GLU A 230 -9.07 6.66 -8.07
C GLU A 230 -8.41 7.90 -8.69
N MET A 231 -9.14 8.64 -9.52
CA MET A 231 -8.66 9.91 -10.10
C MET A 231 -8.25 10.95 -9.03
N ASN A 232 -8.69 10.80 -7.78
CA ASN A 232 -8.29 11.63 -6.64
C ASN A 232 -6.80 11.51 -6.30
N ASP A 233 -6.13 10.44 -6.73
CA ASP A 233 -4.71 10.21 -6.42
C ASP A 233 -3.78 11.01 -7.34
N PHE A 234 -4.29 11.62 -8.41
CA PHE A 234 -3.54 12.57 -9.22
C PHE A 234 -3.23 13.85 -8.45
N SER A 235 -2.06 14.40 -8.73
CA SER A 235 -1.69 15.74 -8.30
C SER A 235 -2.40 16.81 -9.16
N VAL A 236 -2.85 17.88 -8.52
CA VAL A 236 -3.53 19.00 -9.18
C VAL A 236 -2.53 20.14 -9.43
N PRO A 237 -2.29 20.55 -10.68
CA PRO A 237 -1.40 21.68 -10.98
C PRO A 237 -1.78 22.97 -10.23
N ASN A 238 -0.78 23.81 -9.94
CA ASN A 238 -0.96 25.10 -9.27
C ASN A 238 -1.54 25.03 -7.84
N THR A 239 -1.38 23.88 -7.17
CA THR A 239 -1.70 23.73 -5.75
C THR A 239 -0.43 23.51 -4.92
N THR A 240 -0.46 23.95 -3.67
CA THR A 240 0.59 23.71 -2.68
C THR A 240 -0.01 23.13 -1.41
N ASN A 241 0.81 22.41 -0.64
CA ASN A 241 0.42 21.97 0.71
C ASN A 241 0.72 23.05 1.76
N TYR A 242 0.45 22.74 3.03
CA TYR A 242 0.71 23.63 4.19
C TYR A 242 2.16 24.12 4.31
N PHE A 243 3.12 23.43 3.70
CA PHE A 243 4.56 23.76 3.72
C PHE A 243 5.04 24.40 2.41
N ASP A 244 4.11 24.94 1.60
CA ASP A 244 4.37 25.55 0.30
C ASP A 244 5.05 24.61 -0.72
N LEU A 245 5.00 23.29 -0.50
CA LEU A 245 5.50 22.34 -1.48
C LEU A 245 4.52 22.23 -2.64
N PRO A 246 5.00 22.29 -3.90
CA PRO A 246 4.14 22.18 -5.06
C PRO A 246 3.55 20.78 -5.17
N ALA A 247 2.47 20.65 -5.93
CA ALA A 247 1.96 19.35 -6.37
C ALA A 247 2.95 18.64 -7.31
N SER A 248 3.00 17.30 -7.28
CA SER A 248 3.98 16.53 -8.07
C SER A 248 3.67 16.60 -9.57
N PRO A 249 4.57 17.17 -10.40
CA PRO A 249 4.37 17.20 -11.85
C PRO A 249 4.39 15.80 -12.48
N ALA A 250 5.19 14.89 -11.90
CA ALA A 250 5.26 13.50 -12.32
C ALA A 250 3.90 12.79 -12.25
N ASN A 251 3.02 13.23 -11.35
CA ASN A 251 1.70 12.68 -11.12
C ASN A 251 0.55 13.64 -11.49
N PHE A 252 0.76 14.60 -12.41
CA PHE A 252 -0.35 15.38 -12.96
C PHE A 252 -1.29 14.54 -13.83
N ILE A 253 -2.59 14.84 -13.75
CA ILE A 253 -3.66 14.21 -14.53
C ILE A 253 -3.46 14.41 -16.04
N ARG A 254 -3.56 13.32 -16.82
CA ARG A 254 -3.53 13.31 -18.29
C ARG A 254 -4.44 12.20 -18.82
N PRO A 255 -5.08 12.35 -20.00
CA PRO A 255 -5.87 11.27 -20.60
C PRO A 255 -5.06 9.98 -20.76
N GLY A 256 -5.64 8.83 -20.38
CA GLY A 256 -5.01 7.51 -20.45
C GLY A 256 -3.93 7.23 -19.41
N LYS A 257 -3.53 8.23 -18.61
CA LYS A 257 -2.54 8.08 -17.54
C LYS A 257 -3.16 7.40 -16.33
N ARG A 258 -2.35 6.63 -15.60
CA ARG A 258 -2.71 6.01 -14.32
C ARG A 258 -2.19 6.87 -13.15
N PRO A 259 -2.98 7.07 -12.08
CA PRO A 259 -2.52 7.81 -10.92
C PRO A 259 -1.49 7.00 -10.11
N LEU A 260 -0.64 7.70 -9.36
CA LEU A 260 0.30 7.10 -8.41
C LEU A 260 -0.45 6.41 -7.27
N SER A 261 -0.11 5.16 -6.97
CA SER A 261 -0.74 4.35 -5.94
C SER A 261 0.25 3.92 -4.86
N SER A 262 -0.23 3.77 -3.63
CA SER A 262 0.56 3.23 -2.52
C SER A 262 0.50 1.71 -2.40
N MET A 263 -0.25 1.01 -3.27
CA MET A 263 -0.35 -0.45 -3.26
C MET A 263 1.03 -1.10 -3.50
N SER A 264 1.41 -2.02 -2.61
CA SER A 264 2.68 -2.75 -2.68
C SER A 264 2.51 -4.26 -2.42
N PRO A 265 1.68 -4.98 -3.21
CA PRO A 265 1.65 -6.44 -3.13
C PRO A 265 3.04 -6.99 -3.39
N THR A 266 3.50 -7.91 -2.54
CA THR A 266 4.90 -8.31 -2.48
C THR A 266 5.05 -9.81 -2.24
N ILE A 267 5.96 -10.42 -2.99
CA ILE A 267 6.41 -11.79 -2.80
C ILE A 267 7.90 -11.76 -2.53
N VAL A 268 8.34 -12.47 -1.48
CA VAL A 268 9.74 -12.69 -1.17
C VAL A 268 10.09 -14.14 -1.51
N TRP A 269 11.13 -14.31 -2.31
CA TRP A 269 11.71 -15.58 -2.70
C TRP A 269 12.99 -15.85 -1.89
N ASP A 270 13.13 -17.06 -1.37
CA ASP A 270 14.38 -17.54 -0.75
C ASP A 270 15.24 -18.23 -1.81
N GLU A 271 16.34 -17.58 -2.19
CA GLU A 271 17.27 -18.12 -3.20
C GLU A 271 18.04 -19.34 -2.70
N ASN A 272 18.21 -19.51 -1.39
CA ASN A 272 18.91 -20.65 -0.82
C ASN A 272 18.01 -21.89 -0.82
N GLN A 273 16.73 -21.71 -0.47
CA GLN A 273 15.75 -22.79 -0.41
C GLN A 273 14.97 -23.01 -1.71
N LYS A 274 15.12 -22.12 -2.69
CA LYS A 274 14.43 -22.15 -3.99
C LYS A 274 12.90 -22.27 -3.84
N LYS A 275 12.33 -21.46 -2.94
CA LYS A 275 10.89 -21.41 -2.70
C LYS A 275 10.44 -20.02 -2.27
N VAL A 276 9.13 -19.77 -2.34
CA VAL A 276 8.50 -18.60 -1.73
C VAL A 276 8.77 -18.63 -0.23
N ARG A 277 9.21 -17.50 0.33
CA ARG A 277 9.42 -17.29 1.77
C ARG A 277 8.23 -16.58 2.39
N LEU A 278 7.77 -15.49 1.78
CA LEU A 278 6.72 -14.62 2.32
C LEU A 278 5.87 -14.07 1.17
N VAL A 279 4.55 -14.13 1.31
CA VAL A 279 3.57 -13.45 0.46
C VAL A 279 2.90 -12.42 1.35
N THR A 280 3.02 -11.14 1.03
CA THR A 280 2.55 -10.07 1.93
C THR A 280 2.14 -8.83 1.18
N GLY A 281 1.30 -8.05 1.82
CA GLY A 281 0.85 -6.75 1.37
C GLY A 281 -0.17 -6.22 2.36
N ALA A 282 -0.63 -5.01 2.13
CA ALA A 282 -1.52 -4.35 3.05
C ALA A 282 -2.59 -3.53 2.32
N ALA A 283 -3.63 -3.19 3.07
CA ALA A 283 -4.55 -2.10 2.80
C ALA A 283 -4.28 -0.93 3.74
N GLY A 284 -4.76 0.29 3.40
CA GLY A 284 -4.69 1.45 4.30
C GLY A 284 -4.02 2.69 3.73
N GLY A 285 -4.11 2.90 2.42
CA GLY A 285 -3.55 4.08 1.74
C GLY A 285 -2.03 4.12 1.77
N THR A 286 -1.45 5.29 1.99
CA THR A 286 0.00 5.52 2.06
C THR A 286 0.68 4.64 3.11
N ARG A 287 -0.07 4.20 4.13
CA ARG A 287 0.42 3.29 5.18
C ARG A 287 0.69 1.88 4.66
N ILE A 288 0.18 1.49 3.49
CA ILE A 288 0.44 0.18 2.87
C ILE A 288 1.94 -0.06 2.77
N ILE A 289 2.68 0.90 2.21
CA ILE A 289 4.12 0.79 1.98
C ILE A 289 4.86 0.54 3.30
N THR A 290 4.59 1.34 4.33
CA THR A 290 5.27 1.22 5.63
C THR A 290 4.86 -0.04 6.38
N ALA A 291 3.60 -0.46 6.29
CA ALA A 291 3.11 -1.66 6.94
C ALA A 291 3.70 -2.93 6.32
N THR A 292 3.76 -2.99 4.99
CA THR A 292 4.42 -4.08 4.27
C THR A 292 5.92 -4.10 4.56
N ALA A 293 6.59 -2.94 4.63
CA ALA A 293 7.99 -2.86 5.02
C ALA A 293 8.22 -3.41 6.43
N MET A 294 7.42 -2.99 7.42
CA MET A 294 7.51 -3.48 8.80
C MET A 294 7.33 -4.99 8.88
N ASN A 295 6.35 -5.55 8.15
CA ASN A 295 6.12 -6.99 8.16
C ASN A 295 7.30 -7.78 7.60
N ILE A 296 7.92 -7.29 6.52
CA ILE A 296 9.12 -7.89 5.94
C ILE A 296 10.31 -7.79 6.92
N ILE A 297 10.51 -6.63 7.56
CA ILE A 297 11.58 -6.40 8.53
C ILE A 297 11.44 -7.33 9.73
N ASP A 298 10.24 -7.40 10.32
CA ASP A 298 9.95 -8.23 11.47
C ASP A 298 10.23 -9.72 11.19
N VAL A 299 9.70 -10.23 10.07
CA VAL A 299 9.78 -11.66 9.73
C VAL A 299 11.17 -12.06 9.26
N LEU A 300 11.83 -11.24 8.42
CA LEU A 300 13.10 -11.63 7.80
C LEU A 300 14.33 -11.24 8.64
N TRP A 301 14.29 -10.12 9.36
CA TRP A 301 15.48 -9.58 10.03
C TRP A 301 15.38 -9.68 11.56
N LEU A 302 14.22 -9.39 12.13
CA LEU A 302 14.02 -9.46 13.58
C LEU A 302 13.55 -10.84 14.06
N ASN A 303 13.38 -11.79 13.14
CA ASN A 303 12.97 -13.17 13.39
C ASN A 303 11.71 -13.29 14.27
N ARG A 304 10.77 -12.35 14.11
CA ARG A 304 9.45 -12.42 14.72
C ARG A 304 8.58 -13.37 13.91
N SER A 305 7.71 -14.12 14.58
CA SER A 305 6.72 -14.92 13.87
C SER A 305 5.75 -14.02 13.10
N LEU A 306 5.12 -14.57 12.05
CA LEU A 306 4.17 -13.79 11.25
C LEU A 306 3.00 -13.20 12.08
N PRO A 307 2.37 -13.96 13.02
CA PRO A 307 1.38 -13.40 13.93
C PRO A 307 1.92 -12.26 14.80
N GLU A 308 3.09 -12.44 15.42
CA GLU A 308 3.70 -11.38 16.25
C GLU A 308 3.96 -10.11 15.46
N SER A 309 4.41 -10.22 14.20
CA SER A 309 4.63 -9.07 13.32
C SER A 309 3.34 -8.32 13.01
N ILE A 310 2.27 -9.04 12.67
CA ILE A 310 0.99 -8.42 12.28
C ILE A 310 0.28 -7.81 13.50
N ASP A 311 0.38 -8.46 14.66
CA ASP A 311 -0.31 -8.01 15.88
C ASP A 311 0.43 -6.88 16.60
N SER A 312 1.74 -6.72 16.35
CA SER A 312 2.56 -5.64 16.91
C SER A 312 1.96 -4.26 16.60
N GLN A 313 2.08 -3.31 17.55
CA GLN A 313 1.64 -1.94 17.33
C GLN A 313 2.48 -1.28 16.24
N ARG A 314 1.81 -0.57 15.33
CA ARG A 314 2.45 0.02 14.16
C ARG A 314 2.70 1.51 14.32
N PHE A 315 3.69 1.96 13.57
CA PHE A 315 4.00 3.36 13.38
C PHE A 315 4.12 3.67 11.89
N HIS A 316 3.89 4.93 11.54
CA HIS A 316 3.94 5.40 10.16
C HIS A 316 4.47 6.83 10.10
N HIS A 317 5.23 7.13 9.04
CA HIS A 317 5.62 8.48 8.69
C HIS A 317 5.75 8.58 7.18
N GLN A 318 5.16 9.61 6.58
CA GLN A 318 5.17 9.84 5.12
C GLN A 318 5.77 11.20 4.76
N LEU A 319 6.83 11.60 5.50
CA LEU A 319 7.42 12.93 5.54
C LEU A 319 6.49 14.09 5.98
N ILE A 320 5.29 14.20 5.42
CA ILE A 320 4.26 15.20 5.78
C ILE A 320 2.93 14.48 6.00
N PRO A 321 2.27 14.63 7.16
CA PRO A 321 2.58 15.57 8.25
C PRO A 321 3.86 15.20 9.03
N THR A 322 4.47 16.20 9.70
CA THR A 322 5.79 16.11 10.34
C THR A 322 5.73 15.50 11.75
N TYR A 323 4.98 14.43 11.92
CA TYR A 323 4.92 13.65 13.16
C TYR A 323 4.79 12.16 12.84
N VAL A 324 5.36 11.33 13.70
CA VAL A 324 5.21 9.88 13.68
C VAL A 324 3.80 9.54 14.12
N GLN A 325 3.03 8.92 13.24
CA GLN A 325 1.70 8.41 13.55
C GLN A 325 1.87 7.06 14.26
N LEU A 326 1.30 6.92 15.46
CA LEU A 326 1.40 5.73 16.30
C LEU A 326 0.02 5.12 16.54
N GLU A 327 -0.10 3.81 16.44
CA GLU A 327 -1.33 3.13 16.84
C GLU A 327 -1.66 3.31 18.33
N HIS A 328 -2.93 3.09 18.67
CA HIS A 328 -3.36 3.12 20.07
C HIS A 328 -2.61 2.08 20.90
N GLY A 329 -2.18 2.46 22.11
CA GLY A 329 -1.46 1.57 23.02
C GLY A 329 0.03 1.41 22.71
N PHE A 330 0.60 2.21 21.81
CA PHE A 330 2.04 2.20 21.53
C PHE A 330 2.86 2.45 22.83
N PRO A 331 3.91 1.67 23.14
CA PRO A 331 4.61 1.77 24.41
C PRO A 331 5.14 3.18 24.73
N LYS A 332 4.77 3.74 25.89
CA LYS A 332 5.07 5.13 26.26
C LYS A 332 6.57 5.41 26.36
N ASP A 333 7.33 4.47 26.88
CA ASP A 333 8.79 4.53 26.96
C ASP A 333 9.44 4.68 25.57
N ILE A 334 8.96 3.95 24.57
CA ILE A 334 9.40 4.11 23.17
C ILE A 334 9.02 5.49 22.64
N GLN A 335 7.80 5.97 22.95
CA GLN A 335 7.37 7.31 22.54
C GLN A 335 8.31 8.39 23.09
N GLU A 336 8.66 8.34 24.38
CA GLU A 336 9.60 9.28 24.99
C GLU A 336 11.01 9.15 24.39
N GLY A 337 11.47 7.93 24.10
CA GLY A 337 12.73 7.70 23.39
C GLY A 337 12.75 8.32 21.99
N LEU A 338 11.67 8.22 21.24
CA LEU A 338 11.54 8.85 19.92
C LEU A 338 11.49 10.37 20.04
N LYS A 339 10.78 10.92 21.04
CA LYS A 339 10.75 12.36 21.33
C LYS A 339 12.13 12.90 21.73
N ALA A 340 12.91 12.15 22.51
CA ALA A 340 14.28 12.50 22.87
C ALA A 340 15.20 12.57 21.64
N LYS A 341 14.90 11.82 20.58
CA LYS A 341 15.53 11.92 19.26
C LYS A 341 14.90 13.00 18.36
N GLY A 342 14.06 13.88 18.90
CA GLY A 342 13.44 15.01 18.20
C GLY A 342 12.18 14.68 17.39
N HIS A 343 11.69 13.43 17.40
CA HIS A 343 10.46 13.10 16.69
C HIS A 343 9.25 13.68 17.42
N ARG A 344 8.36 14.35 16.68
CA ARG A 344 6.99 14.59 17.14
C ARG A 344 6.21 13.30 16.96
N VAL A 345 5.42 12.91 17.95
CA VAL A 345 4.57 11.72 17.88
C VAL A 345 3.11 12.11 18.05
N GLY A 346 2.22 11.38 17.39
CA GLY A 346 0.78 11.62 17.45
C GLY A 346 -0.02 10.36 17.18
N GLN A 347 -1.29 10.37 17.57
CA GLN A 347 -2.19 9.25 17.36
C GLN A 347 -2.42 9.02 15.86
N MET A 348 -2.34 7.76 15.44
CA MET A 348 -2.75 7.33 14.12
C MET A 348 -4.28 7.27 14.07
N HIS A 349 -4.87 7.93 13.07
CA HIS A 349 -6.29 7.84 12.75
C HIS A 349 -6.47 6.92 11.54
N GLY A 350 -7.31 5.90 11.67
CA GLY A 350 -7.33 4.77 10.75
C GLY A 350 -6.19 3.79 11.04
N GLY A 351 -5.83 2.99 10.04
CA GLY A 351 -4.75 2.02 10.15
C GLY A 351 -4.45 1.36 8.82
N SER A 352 -3.48 0.45 8.83
CA SER A 352 -3.25 -0.49 7.74
C SER A 352 -3.83 -1.87 8.08
N ILE A 353 -3.99 -2.75 7.10
CA ILE A 353 -4.47 -4.12 7.31
C ILE A 353 -3.60 -5.05 6.51
N ILE A 354 -2.79 -5.84 7.19
CA ILE A 354 -1.86 -6.79 6.56
C ILE A 354 -2.57 -8.14 6.39
N GLN A 355 -2.39 -8.78 5.24
CA GLN A 355 -2.76 -10.18 5.04
C GLN A 355 -1.55 -10.88 4.43
N ALA A 356 -1.03 -11.90 5.09
CA ALA A 356 0.24 -12.48 4.70
C ALA A 356 0.29 -13.99 4.94
N ILE A 357 1.21 -14.63 4.21
CA ILE A 357 1.53 -16.04 4.32
C ILE A 357 3.05 -16.18 4.41
N ASP A 358 3.52 -16.84 5.47
CA ASP A 358 4.93 -17.17 5.69
C ASP A 358 5.17 -18.67 5.47
N VAL A 359 6.16 -19.01 4.65
CA VAL A 359 6.56 -20.39 4.34
C VAL A 359 7.88 -20.66 5.06
N LEU A 360 7.80 -21.43 6.14
CA LEU A 360 8.95 -21.71 6.99
C LEU A 360 9.94 -22.65 6.32
N ALA A 361 11.18 -22.68 6.84
CA ALA A 361 12.21 -23.60 6.35
C ALA A 361 11.76 -25.07 6.42
N THR A 362 10.97 -25.42 7.43
CA THR A 362 10.35 -26.74 7.63
C THR A 362 9.31 -27.11 6.57
N GLY A 363 8.88 -26.16 5.72
CA GLY A 363 7.78 -26.32 4.77
C GLY A 363 6.40 -26.02 5.38
N LYS A 364 6.32 -25.76 6.69
CA LYS A 364 5.07 -25.31 7.33
C LYS A 364 4.65 -23.95 6.77
N ILE A 365 3.40 -23.86 6.35
CA ILE A 365 2.75 -22.63 5.89
C ILE A 365 2.02 -21.98 7.06
N VAL A 366 2.23 -20.69 7.27
CA VAL A 366 1.58 -19.89 8.31
C VAL A 366 0.85 -18.74 7.62
N GLY A 367 -0.47 -18.84 7.49
CA GLY A 367 -1.32 -17.72 7.09
C GLY A 367 -1.71 -16.87 8.30
N THR A 368 -1.78 -15.55 8.13
CA THR A 368 -2.23 -14.65 9.21
C THR A 368 -3.01 -13.49 8.63
N ALA A 369 -4.16 -13.22 9.25
CA ALA A 369 -5.03 -12.10 8.96
C ALA A 369 -4.96 -11.06 10.08
N ASP A 370 -4.80 -9.79 9.73
CA ASP A 370 -4.75 -8.69 10.71
C ASP A 370 -6.10 -8.49 11.41
N PHE A 371 -6.08 -8.61 12.74
CA PHE A 371 -7.27 -8.57 13.60
C PHE A 371 -8.06 -7.24 13.49
N ARG A 372 -7.41 -6.15 13.06
CA ARG A 372 -7.99 -4.79 13.11
C ARG A 372 -9.16 -4.53 12.16
N LYS A 373 -9.33 -5.34 11.12
CA LYS A 373 -10.48 -5.25 10.16
C LYS A 373 -11.36 -6.50 10.20
N GLY A 374 -10.99 -7.50 11.01
CA GLY A 374 -11.58 -8.83 10.94
C GLY A 374 -11.15 -9.61 9.70
N GLY A 375 -11.46 -10.90 9.67
CA GLY A 375 -10.97 -11.87 8.68
C GLY A 375 -10.20 -12.99 9.37
N GLN A 376 -10.05 -14.12 8.68
CA GLN A 376 -9.28 -15.26 9.17
C GLN A 376 -8.47 -15.87 8.03
N PRO A 377 -7.27 -16.41 8.30
CA PRO A 377 -6.60 -17.26 7.35
C PRO A 377 -7.37 -18.59 7.24
N GLU A 378 -7.55 -19.08 6.02
CA GLU A 378 -8.10 -20.41 5.76
C GLU A 378 -7.15 -21.19 4.84
N GLY A 379 -7.17 -22.51 4.98
CA GLY A 379 -6.38 -23.45 4.18
C GLY A 379 -7.12 -24.78 4.04
N PHE A 380 -6.79 -25.53 3.00
CA PHE A 380 -7.44 -26.80 2.64
C PHE A 380 -6.43 -27.89 2.34
#